data_AF-A0AAV1TDD6-F1
#
_entry.id   AF-A0AAV1TDD6-F1
#
_cell.length_a   1.000
_cell.length_b   1.000
_cell.length_c   1.000
_cell.angle_alpha   90.00
_cell.angle_beta   90.00
_cell.angle_gamma   90.00
#
_symmetry.space_group_name_H-M   'P 1'
#
loop_
_entity.id
_entity.type
_entity.pdbx_description
1 polymer ?
#
loop_
_entity_poly.entity_id
_entity_poly.type
_entity_poly.pdbx_seq_one_letter_code
_entity_poly.pdbx_strand_id
1 'polypeptide(L)'
;MEPPSLELRPLGRDPKSLKHKHKSKPKSSQKQQTRGGRSDLTVELANRDDQLRELLAGKIAEIQVGGDETFDDLSGMYLDETLPIAMKSKAASVKESEEMTAEDKVEALVGSLNEASDQVALMQQKISELNAKCILLKQRKGAVSSELVKSNASRAKLEQLCRELQKQNKVIVSESRRIADEEDQKRRDLSAQFQKTIEEVGTKMDKQSQDYVLSLKENETLHQKLKTSLEQYTAREKYFQRQLEAKDLEVQLAETKLRHQIELTSLEAEKVKGTLDKAKEFSNREVQLQAQLNSYSEKFDVVQETLTKSNQMFTTFRDEMERMAKSTKMLEKENLALKKKCAAYDTGAIASIQGQVASAEETLKLHEKIKKLERLCRHFQAERKSIRQDQPDQIAAVATRESS
;
A
#
# COMPACT_ATOMS: atom_id res chain seq x y z
N MET A 1 -19.15 -3.06 7.16
CA MET A 1 -20.48 -2.66 6.64
C MET A 1 -21.22 -2.02 7.80
N GLU A 2 -21.17 -0.70 7.90
CA GLU A 2 -21.99 0.13 8.79
C GLU A 2 -22.45 1.36 8.00
N PRO A 3 -23.60 1.97 8.32
CA PRO A 3 -24.23 2.96 7.44
C PRO A 3 -23.63 4.38 7.59
N PRO A 4 -23.50 5.15 6.49
CA PRO A 4 -23.13 6.56 6.56
C PRO A 4 -24.32 7.44 6.99
N SER A 5 -24.10 8.33 7.95
CA SER A 5 -25.12 9.26 8.47
C SER A 5 -25.56 10.30 7.43
N LEU A 6 -26.88 10.51 7.31
CA LEU A 6 -27.47 11.52 6.42
C LEU A 6 -27.67 12.86 7.15
N GLU A 7 -26.63 13.73 7.14
CA GLU A 7 -26.80 15.12 7.55
C GLU A 7 -27.35 16.00 6.41
N LEU A 8 -28.58 16.48 6.57
CA LEU A 8 -29.22 17.41 5.66
C LEU A 8 -28.74 18.85 5.92
N ARG A 9 -27.87 19.38 5.06
CA ARG A 9 -27.51 20.81 5.08
C ARG A 9 -28.64 21.68 4.52
N PRO A 10 -29.07 22.76 5.21
CA PRO A 10 -29.98 23.74 4.64
C PRO A 10 -29.35 24.52 3.48
N LEU A 11 -30.09 24.72 2.39
CA LEU A 11 -29.68 25.60 1.29
C LEU A 11 -29.91 27.07 1.65
N GLY A 12 -28.86 27.88 1.59
CA GLY A 12 -28.96 29.33 1.76
C GLY A 12 -29.74 30.00 0.63
N ARG A 13 -30.52 31.05 0.95
CA ARG A 13 -31.21 31.91 -0.02
C ARG A 13 -30.67 33.34 0.05
N ASP A 14 -30.09 33.82 -1.03
CA ASP A 14 -29.73 35.24 -1.18
C ASP A 14 -30.96 36.10 -1.51
N PRO A 15 -31.20 37.23 -0.79
CA PRO A 15 -32.26 38.17 -1.11
C PRO A 15 -31.80 39.17 -2.20
N LYS A 16 -32.12 38.90 -3.47
CA LYS A 16 -31.83 39.83 -4.57
C LYS A 16 -32.81 41.03 -4.57
N SER A 17 -32.30 42.21 -4.26
CA SER A 17 -33.06 43.47 -4.21
C SER A 17 -33.51 43.94 -5.59
N LEU A 18 -34.83 44.11 -5.79
CA LEU A 18 -35.44 44.69 -6.98
C LEU A 18 -35.56 46.23 -6.84
N LYS A 19 -34.75 46.98 -7.61
CA LYS A 19 -34.79 48.45 -7.63
C LYS A 19 -35.82 48.97 -8.64
N HIS A 20 -36.98 49.42 -8.16
CA HIS A 20 -37.96 50.15 -8.99
C HIS A 20 -37.38 51.48 -9.50
N LYS A 21 -37.51 51.74 -10.81
CA LYS A 21 -37.28 53.06 -11.41
C LYS A 21 -38.59 53.85 -11.52
N HIS A 22 -38.85 54.76 -10.58
CA HIS A 22 -39.85 55.81 -10.80
C HIS A 22 -39.34 56.81 -11.85
N LYS A 23 -40.24 57.29 -12.73
CA LYS A 23 -39.94 58.32 -13.73
C LYS A 23 -41.16 59.21 -14.01
N SER A 24 -41.41 60.16 -13.11
CA SER A 24 -42.50 61.13 -13.20
C SER A 24 -41.97 62.51 -13.66
N LYS A 25 -42.62 63.10 -14.67
CA LYS A 25 -42.46 64.52 -15.04
C LYS A 25 -43.63 65.33 -14.48
N PRO A 26 -43.43 66.53 -13.92
CA PRO A 26 -44.52 67.49 -13.73
C PRO A 26 -44.92 68.14 -15.06
N LYS A 27 -46.18 68.59 -15.16
CA LYS A 27 -46.66 69.57 -16.14
C LYS A 27 -47.26 70.77 -15.39
N SER A 28 -47.14 71.95 -15.99
CA SER A 28 -47.57 73.23 -15.41
C SER A 28 -48.83 73.79 -16.09
N SER A 29 -49.83 74.15 -15.30
CA SER A 29 -50.92 75.09 -15.63
C SER A 29 -51.63 75.47 -14.32
N GLN A 30 -51.27 76.58 -13.67
CA GLN A 30 -51.79 77.93 -13.95
C GLN A 30 -53.27 78.05 -13.52
N LYS A 31 -53.52 78.85 -12.48
CA LYS A 31 -54.81 78.99 -11.79
C LYS A 31 -55.20 80.47 -11.77
N GLN A 32 -56.26 80.84 -12.50
CA GLN A 32 -56.72 82.22 -12.61
C GLN A 32 -57.82 82.52 -11.58
N GLN A 33 -57.84 83.75 -11.07
CA GLN A 33 -58.89 84.27 -10.19
C GLN A 33 -59.83 85.18 -10.98
N THR A 34 -61.11 85.17 -10.63
CA THR A 34 -62.00 86.34 -10.78
C THR A 34 -62.89 86.46 -9.54
N ARG A 35 -63.03 87.68 -9.01
CA ARG A 35 -64.03 88.08 -8.01
C ARG A 35 -64.98 89.06 -8.70
N GLY A 36 -66.30 88.86 -8.61
CA GLY A 36 -67.29 89.72 -9.30
C GLY A 36 -68.65 89.92 -8.60
N GLY A 37 -68.92 89.21 -7.49
CA GLY A 37 -70.26 89.06 -6.89
C GLY A 37 -70.86 90.28 -6.18
N ARG A 38 -70.95 91.42 -6.86
CA ARG A 38 -71.77 92.58 -6.43
C ARG A 38 -72.36 93.39 -7.58
N SER A 39 -71.78 93.33 -8.79
CA SER A 39 -72.43 93.80 -10.03
C SER A 39 -73.35 92.72 -10.63
N ASP A 40 -73.00 91.44 -10.48
CA ASP A 40 -73.80 90.34 -11.03
C ASP A 40 -75.24 90.35 -10.49
N LEU A 41 -75.44 90.57 -9.18
CA LEU A 41 -76.76 90.53 -8.56
C LEU A 41 -77.74 91.60 -9.10
N THR A 42 -77.28 92.81 -9.39
CA THR A 42 -78.14 93.84 -10.00
C THR A 42 -78.41 93.56 -11.48
N VAL A 43 -77.48 92.93 -12.19
CA VAL A 43 -77.69 92.49 -13.58
C VAL A 43 -78.60 91.26 -13.65
N GLU A 44 -78.48 90.28 -12.75
CA GLU A 44 -79.38 89.13 -12.64
C GLU A 44 -80.81 89.53 -12.28
N LEU A 45 -81.00 90.52 -11.41
CA LEU A 45 -82.33 91.04 -11.06
C LEU A 45 -82.96 91.79 -12.23
N ALA A 46 -82.23 92.70 -12.90
CA ALA A 46 -82.73 93.38 -14.09
C ALA A 46 -83.09 92.38 -15.20
N ASN A 47 -82.21 91.41 -15.48
CA ASN A 47 -82.42 90.37 -16.49
C ASN A 47 -83.59 89.43 -16.14
N ARG A 48 -83.87 89.19 -14.85
CA ARG A 48 -85.09 88.49 -14.39
C ARG A 48 -86.35 89.30 -14.63
N ASP A 49 -86.34 90.59 -14.28
CA ASP A 49 -87.47 91.49 -14.51
C ASP A 49 -87.77 91.65 -16.00
N ASP A 50 -86.74 91.77 -16.84
CA ASP A 50 -86.87 91.85 -18.30
C ASP A 50 -87.39 90.53 -18.90
N GLN A 51 -86.92 89.37 -18.43
CA GLN A 51 -87.48 88.07 -18.81
C GLN A 51 -88.95 87.92 -18.38
N LEU A 52 -89.32 88.40 -17.19
CA LEU A 52 -90.71 88.40 -16.71
C LEU A 52 -91.58 89.34 -17.56
N ARG A 53 -91.08 90.52 -17.95
CA ARG A 53 -91.75 91.46 -18.86
C ARG A 53 -91.93 90.87 -20.26
N GLU A 54 -90.91 90.21 -20.80
CA GLU A 54 -90.98 89.55 -22.09
C GLU A 54 -91.98 88.37 -22.07
N LEU A 55 -91.94 87.51 -21.05
CA LEU A 55 -92.93 86.44 -20.87
C LEU A 55 -94.36 86.97 -20.72
N LEU A 56 -94.55 88.06 -19.97
CA LEU A 56 -95.86 88.71 -19.82
C LEU A 56 -96.36 89.28 -21.16
N ALA A 57 -95.51 89.99 -21.90
CA ALA A 57 -95.83 90.51 -23.23
C ALA A 57 -96.15 89.38 -24.23
N GLY A 58 -95.44 88.25 -24.13
CA GLY A 58 -95.71 87.02 -24.87
C GLY A 58 -97.09 86.46 -24.57
N LYS A 59 -97.44 86.28 -23.28
CA LYS A 59 -98.75 85.75 -22.89
C LYS A 59 -99.90 86.70 -23.26
N ILE A 60 -99.69 88.02 -23.18
CA ILE A 60 -100.65 89.02 -23.64
C ILE A 60 -100.86 88.90 -25.16
N ALA A 61 -99.77 88.78 -25.95
CA ALA A 61 -99.84 88.58 -27.39
C ALA A 61 -100.55 87.27 -27.78
N GLU A 62 -100.30 86.19 -27.04
CA GLU A 62 -100.95 84.88 -27.24
C GLU A 62 -102.48 84.97 -27.03
N ILE A 63 -102.91 85.68 -25.98
CA ILE A 63 -104.32 85.91 -25.68
C ILE A 63 -104.97 86.84 -26.73
N GLN A 64 -104.24 87.85 -27.24
CA GLN A 64 -104.73 88.77 -28.26
C GLN A 64 -104.97 88.11 -29.63
N VAL A 65 -104.23 87.04 -29.96
CA VAL A 65 -104.30 86.35 -31.27
C VAL A 65 -105.12 85.04 -31.20
N GLY A 66 -105.47 84.58 -30.00
CA GLY A 66 -106.30 83.39 -29.77
C GLY A 66 -105.52 82.06 -29.68
N GLY A 67 -104.20 82.10 -29.50
CA GLY A 67 -103.33 80.92 -29.43
C GLY A 67 -102.26 80.87 -30.54
N ASP A 68 -101.61 79.71 -30.69
CA ASP A 68 -100.47 79.48 -31.61
C ASP A 68 -100.89 78.90 -32.98
N GLU A 69 -102.19 78.60 -33.19
CA GLU A 69 -102.69 77.96 -34.43
C GLU A 69 -103.28 78.94 -35.46
N THR A 70 -103.69 80.14 -35.06
CA THR A 70 -104.35 81.17 -35.92
C THR A 70 -103.37 81.99 -36.78
N PHE A 71 -102.34 81.34 -37.33
CA PHE A 71 -101.24 81.98 -38.05
C PHE A 71 -101.46 82.12 -39.57
N ASP A 72 -102.72 82.35 -39.97
CA ASP A 72 -103.14 82.48 -41.38
C ASP A 72 -102.61 83.72 -42.11
N ASP A 73 -102.78 83.67 -43.44
CA ASP A 73 -102.16 84.49 -44.49
C ASP A 73 -102.23 86.02 -44.29
N LEU A 74 -101.08 86.69 -44.42
CA LEU A 74 -100.92 88.15 -44.32
C LEU A 74 -101.30 88.88 -45.62
N SER A 75 -101.55 88.19 -46.73
CA SER A 75 -101.78 88.82 -48.05
C SER A 75 -102.95 89.83 -48.07
N GLY A 76 -103.96 89.66 -47.21
CA GLY A 76 -105.13 90.56 -47.09
C GLY A 76 -104.91 91.84 -46.27
N MET A 77 -103.67 92.30 -46.06
CA MET A 77 -103.33 93.41 -45.17
C MET A 77 -102.68 94.65 -45.81
N TYR A 78 -102.40 94.65 -47.11
CA TYR A 78 -101.85 95.83 -47.77
C TYR A 78 -102.89 96.97 -47.81
N LEU A 79 -102.43 98.21 -47.57
CA LEU A 79 -103.28 99.39 -47.62
C LEU A 79 -103.78 99.58 -49.05
N ASP A 80 -105.10 99.63 -49.21
CA ASP A 80 -105.71 100.19 -50.41
C ASP A 80 -105.55 101.71 -50.38
N GLU A 81 -104.55 102.23 -51.10
CA GLU A 81 -104.32 103.68 -51.22
C GLU A 81 -105.49 104.43 -51.88
N THR A 82 -106.43 103.73 -52.54
CA THR A 82 -107.64 104.36 -53.06
C THR A 82 -108.65 104.69 -51.95
N LEU A 83 -108.61 103.99 -50.81
CA LEU A 83 -109.59 104.14 -49.73
C LEU A 83 -109.57 105.53 -49.07
N PRO A 84 -108.41 106.11 -48.67
CA PRO A 84 -108.34 107.48 -48.15
C PRO A 84 -108.66 108.55 -49.21
N ILE A 85 -108.46 108.23 -50.50
CA ILE A 85 -108.77 109.11 -51.63
C ILE A 85 -110.30 109.14 -51.86
N ALA A 86 -110.95 107.98 -51.86
CA ALA A 86 -112.40 107.84 -51.95
C ALA A 86 -113.11 108.56 -50.80
N MET A 87 -112.64 108.41 -49.55
CA MET A 87 -113.22 109.12 -48.40
C MET A 87 -113.07 110.65 -48.51
N LYS A 88 -111.91 111.15 -48.94
CA LYS A 88 -111.73 112.59 -49.20
C LYS A 88 -112.63 113.10 -50.32
N SER A 89 -112.85 112.31 -51.37
CA SER A 89 -113.75 112.65 -52.48
C SER A 89 -115.22 112.68 -52.02
N LYS A 90 -115.66 111.70 -51.24
CA LYS A 90 -117.00 111.62 -50.63
C LYS A 90 -117.28 112.80 -49.69
N ALA A 91 -116.31 113.19 -48.86
CA ALA A 91 -116.43 114.36 -48.00
C ALA A 91 -116.45 115.70 -48.77
N ALA A 92 -115.80 115.78 -49.93
CA ALA A 92 -115.85 116.97 -50.78
C ALA A 92 -117.24 117.15 -51.43
N SER A 93 -117.81 116.09 -52.02
CA SER A 93 -119.11 116.19 -52.73
C SER A 93 -120.28 116.55 -51.82
N VAL A 94 -120.30 116.07 -50.57
CA VAL A 94 -121.34 116.44 -49.57
C VAL A 94 -121.29 117.94 -49.24
N LYS A 95 -120.11 118.57 -49.30
CA LYS A 95 -119.95 119.99 -48.96
C LYS A 95 -120.60 120.92 -50.00
N GLU A 96 -120.46 120.60 -51.29
CA GLU A 96 -120.81 121.49 -52.41
C GLU A 96 -122.28 121.42 -52.85
N SER A 97 -123.05 120.40 -52.46
CA SER A 97 -124.46 120.24 -52.85
C SER A 97 -125.38 121.36 -52.32
N GLU A 98 -125.95 122.22 -53.17
CA GLU A 98 -126.81 123.34 -52.71
C GLU A 98 -128.25 122.94 -52.32
N GLU A 99 -128.71 121.72 -52.69
CA GLU A 99 -130.09 121.26 -52.42
C GLU A 99 -130.29 120.56 -51.05
N MET A 100 -129.23 120.32 -50.27
CA MET A 100 -129.34 119.72 -48.93
C MET A 100 -129.34 120.77 -47.82
N THR A 101 -130.10 120.55 -46.75
CA THR A 101 -130.11 121.48 -45.61
C THR A 101 -128.78 121.43 -44.85
N ALA A 102 -128.56 122.43 -43.99
CA ALA A 102 -127.35 122.49 -43.17
C ALA A 102 -127.22 121.30 -42.19
N GLU A 103 -128.35 120.69 -41.81
CA GLU A 103 -128.39 119.56 -40.88
C GLU A 103 -128.05 118.25 -41.62
N ASP A 104 -128.64 117.99 -42.80
CA ASP A 104 -128.35 116.83 -43.65
C ASP A 104 -126.85 116.74 -44.01
N LYS A 105 -126.22 117.89 -44.33
CA LYS A 105 -124.79 117.96 -44.63
C LYS A 105 -123.91 117.59 -43.45
N VAL A 106 -124.31 117.99 -42.24
CA VAL A 106 -123.58 117.64 -41.02
C VAL A 106 -123.73 116.16 -40.74
N GLU A 107 -124.93 115.58 -40.87
CA GLU A 107 -125.15 114.14 -40.67
C GLU A 107 -124.35 113.29 -41.67
N ALA A 108 -124.34 113.65 -42.96
CA ALA A 108 -123.57 112.94 -43.97
C ALA A 108 -122.04 113.06 -43.78
N LEU A 109 -121.53 114.21 -43.33
CA LEU A 109 -120.11 114.38 -42.98
C LEU A 109 -119.73 113.64 -41.69
N VAL A 110 -120.59 113.63 -40.67
CA VAL A 110 -120.41 112.84 -39.45
C VAL A 110 -120.42 111.35 -39.76
N GLY A 111 -121.33 110.88 -40.63
CA GLY A 111 -121.33 109.52 -41.14
C GLY A 111 -120.01 109.13 -41.81
N SER A 112 -119.51 109.97 -42.74
CA SER A 112 -118.21 109.72 -43.39
C SER A 112 -117.01 109.83 -42.45
N LEU A 113 -117.10 110.59 -41.36
CA LEU A 113 -116.06 110.66 -40.33
C LEU A 113 -116.09 109.42 -39.42
N ASN A 114 -117.27 108.90 -39.10
CA ASN A 114 -117.45 107.65 -38.36
C ASN A 114 -116.93 106.46 -39.19
N GLU A 115 -117.29 106.36 -40.48
CA GLU A 115 -116.73 105.35 -41.39
C GLU A 115 -115.18 105.38 -41.40
N ALA A 116 -114.58 106.57 -41.43
CA ALA A 116 -113.13 106.74 -41.38
C ALA A 116 -112.54 106.35 -40.01
N SER A 117 -113.21 106.68 -38.91
CA SER A 117 -112.84 106.29 -37.54
C SER A 117 -112.88 104.77 -37.37
N ASP A 118 -113.91 104.10 -37.88
CA ASP A 118 -114.08 102.65 -37.81
C ASP A 118 -113.00 101.93 -38.64
N GLN A 119 -112.63 102.47 -39.81
CA GLN A 119 -111.52 101.95 -40.60
C GLN A 119 -110.16 102.16 -39.91
N VAL A 120 -109.92 103.32 -39.27
CA VAL A 120 -108.72 103.54 -38.47
C VAL A 120 -108.67 102.60 -37.26
N ALA A 121 -109.81 102.34 -36.60
CA ALA A 121 -109.91 101.37 -35.51
C ALA A 121 -109.60 99.94 -35.99
N LEU A 122 -110.14 99.52 -37.13
CA LEU A 122 -109.87 98.22 -37.75
C LEU A 122 -108.39 98.07 -38.17
N MET A 123 -107.77 99.14 -38.70
CA MET A 123 -106.33 99.14 -39.00
C MET A 123 -105.49 99.09 -37.72
N GLN A 124 -105.86 99.83 -36.68
CA GLN A 124 -105.18 99.80 -35.38
C GLN A 124 -105.28 98.43 -34.70
N GLN A 125 -106.42 97.74 -34.85
CA GLN A 125 -106.60 96.35 -34.45
C GLN A 125 -105.67 95.41 -35.24
N LYS A 126 -105.69 95.44 -36.58
CA LYS A 126 -104.81 94.61 -37.40
C LYS A 126 -103.31 94.86 -37.12
N ILE A 127 -102.94 96.11 -36.79
CA ILE A 127 -101.58 96.47 -36.36
C ILE A 127 -101.25 95.90 -34.97
N SER A 128 -102.19 95.85 -34.03
CA SER A 128 -101.94 95.22 -32.71
C SER A 128 -101.83 93.70 -32.85
N GLU A 129 -102.67 93.06 -33.67
CA GLU A 129 -102.60 91.64 -34.04
C GLU A 129 -101.25 91.27 -34.69
N LEU A 130 -100.77 92.06 -35.65
CA LEU A 130 -99.44 91.86 -36.25
C LEU A 130 -98.31 92.03 -35.24
N ASN A 131 -98.39 93.01 -34.34
CA ASN A 131 -97.37 93.19 -33.29
C ASN A 131 -97.36 92.00 -32.32
N ALA A 132 -98.53 91.49 -31.93
CA ALA A 132 -98.67 90.29 -31.13
C ALA A 132 -98.07 89.05 -31.85
N LYS A 133 -98.46 88.81 -33.11
CA LYS A 133 -97.86 87.77 -33.97
C LYS A 133 -96.33 87.91 -34.08
N CYS A 134 -95.80 89.12 -34.19
CA CYS A 134 -94.36 89.39 -34.20
C CYS A 134 -93.64 89.08 -32.87
N ILE A 135 -94.30 89.28 -31.72
CA ILE A 135 -93.75 88.93 -30.40
C ILE A 135 -93.68 87.41 -30.25
N LEU A 136 -94.76 86.70 -30.59
CA LEU A 136 -94.83 85.23 -30.52
C LEU A 136 -93.77 84.57 -31.41
N LEU A 137 -93.57 85.04 -32.65
CA LEU A 137 -92.52 84.54 -33.55
C LEU A 137 -91.10 84.75 -32.99
N LYS A 138 -90.82 85.87 -32.31
CA LYS A 138 -89.52 86.12 -31.66
C LYS A 138 -89.28 85.12 -30.53
N GLN A 139 -90.29 84.89 -29.69
CA GLN A 139 -90.20 83.96 -28.57
C GLN A 139 -90.08 82.50 -29.04
N ARG A 140 -90.87 82.08 -30.02
CA ARG A 140 -90.79 80.75 -30.66
C ARG A 140 -89.42 80.52 -31.29
N LYS A 141 -88.85 81.53 -31.97
CA LYS A 141 -87.47 81.49 -32.50
C LYS A 141 -86.43 81.38 -31.38
N GLY A 142 -86.62 82.08 -30.26
CA GLY A 142 -85.76 81.99 -29.07
C GLY A 142 -85.79 80.60 -28.42
N ALA A 143 -86.98 80.03 -28.24
CA ALA A 143 -87.18 78.68 -27.70
C ALA A 143 -86.51 77.61 -28.57
N VAL A 144 -86.81 77.59 -29.89
CA VAL A 144 -86.21 76.65 -30.85
C VAL A 144 -84.69 76.82 -30.93
N SER A 145 -84.17 78.04 -30.84
CA SER A 145 -82.72 78.29 -30.76
C SER A 145 -82.10 77.72 -29.48
N SER A 146 -82.75 77.89 -28.33
CA SER A 146 -82.33 77.31 -27.05
C SER A 146 -82.30 75.77 -27.10
N GLU A 147 -83.33 75.16 -27.68
CA GLU A 147 -83.42 73.72 -27.88
C GLU A 147 -82.38 73.19 -28.87
N LEU A 148 -82.13 73.91 -29.96
CA LEU A 148 -81.06 73.57 -30.92
C LEU A 148 -79.67 73.62 -30.26
N VAL A 149 -79.41 74.57 -29.35
CA VAL A 149 -78.16 74.61 -28.57
C VAL A 149 -78.08 73.44 -27.58
N LYS A 150 -79.15 73.14 -26.84
CA LYS A 150 -79.21 71.99 -25.92
C LYS A 150 -79.01 70.65 -26.67
N SER A 151 -79.64 70.50 -27.83
CA SER A 151 -79.54 69.34 -28.72
C SER A 151 -78.13 69.18 -29.29
N ASN A 152 -77.50 70.26 -29.76
CA ASN A 152 -76.09 70.20 -30.19
C ASN A 152 -75.14 69.88 -29.03
N ALA A 153 -75.39 70.37 -27.81
CA ALA A 153 -74.60 70.04 -26.63
C ALA A 153 -74.77 68.58 -26.19
N SER A 154 -75.96 67.97 -26.33
CA SER A 154 -76.16 66.55 -26.07
C SER A 154 -75.53 65.68 -27.18
N ARG A 155 -75.68 66.05 -28.45
CA ARG A 155 -75.00 65.43 -29.60
C ARG A 155 -73.48 65.41 -29.41
N ALA A 156 -72.87 66.55 -29.06
CA ALA A 156 -71.42 66.63 -28.83
C ALA A 156 -70.95 65.70 -27.69
N LYS A 157 -71.71 65.60 -26.60
CA LYS A 157 -71.43 64.65 -25.50
C LYS A 157 -71.55 63.19 -25.95
N LEU A 158 -72.58 62.86 -26.75
CA LEU A 158 -72.75 61.52 -27.31
C LEU A 158 -71.62 61.16 -28.29
N GLU A 159 -71.22 62.07 -29.18
CA GLU A 159 -70.08 61.86 -30.08
C GLU A 159 -68.77 61.67 -29.31
N GLN A 160 -68.54 62.44 -28.24
CA GLN A 160 -67.39 62.25 -27.36
C GLN A 160 -67.41 60.89 -26.67
N LEU A 161 -68.56 60.47 -26.14
CA LEU A 161 -68.75 59.16 -25.50
C LEU A 161 -68.53 58.02 -26.50
N CYS A 162 -69.09 58.11 -27.71
CA CYS A 162 -68.88 57.12 -28.77
C CYS A 162 -67.40 57.02 -29.19
N ARG A 163 -66.68 58.15 -29.32
CA ARG A 163 -65.25 58.16 -29.65
C ARG A 163 -64.40 57.53 -28.54
N GLU A 164 -64.69 57.83 -27.28
CA GLU A 164 -63.97 57.24 -26.14
C GLU A 164 -64.31 55.75 -25.98
N LEU A 165 -65.56 55.34 -26.19
CA LEU A 165 -65.98 53.93 -26.16
C LEU A 165 -65.36 53.13 -27.32
N GLN A 166 -65.27 53.68 -28.54
CA GLN A 166 -64.53 53.06 -29.65
C GLN A 166 -63.03 52.92 -29.33
N LYS A 167 -62.43 53.92 -28.68
CA LYS A 167 -61.03 53.91 -28.23
C LYS A 167 -60.80 52.85 -27.14
N GLN A 168 -61.67 52.78 -26.14
CA GLN A 168 -61.61 51.76 -25.08
C GLN A 168 -61.82 50.35 -25.65
N ASN A 169 -62.77 50.16 -26.56
CA ASN A 169 -62.98 48.87 -27.24
C ASN A 169 -61.73 48.45 -28.04
N LYS A 170 -61.11 49.36 -28.81
CA LYS A 170 -59.82 49.10 -29.48
C LYS A 170 -58.70 48.71 -28.50
N VAL A 171 -58.61 49.37 -27.34
CA VAL A 171 -57.64 49.01 -26.29
C VAL A 171 -57.94 47.61 -25.75
N ILE A 172 -59.19 47.31 -25.38
CA ILE A 172 -59.62 46.00 -24.88
C ILE A 172 -59.32 44.89 -25.89
N VAL A 173 -59.60 45.09 -27.18
CA VAL A 173 -59.27 44.11 -28.23
C VAL A 173 -57.76 43.91 -28.36
N SER A 174 -56.97 44.98 -28.35
CA SER A 174 -55.50 44.87 -28.41
C SER A 174 -54.90 44.18 -27.18
N GLU A 175 -55.45 44.43 -25.99
CA GLU A 175 -54.98 43.87 -24.73
C GLU A 175 -55.42 42.40 -24.57
N SER A 176 -56.67 42.07 -24.95
CA SER A 176 -57.16 40.68 -24.97
C SER A 176 -56.32 39.83 -25.93
N ARG A 177 -55.93 40.40 -27.09
CA ARG A 177 -55.00 39.74 -28.01
C ARG A 177 -53.61 39.58 -27.38
N ARG A 178 -53.03 40.62 -26.78
CA ARG A 178 -51.72 40.55 -26.11
C ARG A 178 -51.70 39.46 -25.04
N ILE A 179 -52.77 39.37 -24.22
CA ILE A 179 -52.92 38.36 -23.17
C ILE A 179 -53.02 36.95 -23.77
N ALA A 180 -53.75 36.76 -24.88
CA ALA A 180 -53.81 35.48 -25.58
C ALA A 180 -52.45 35.07 -26.18
N ASP A 181 -51.79 35.99 -26.91
CA ASP A 181 -50.46 35.77 -27.50
C ASP A 181 -49.41 35.41 -26.41
N GLU A 182 -49.47 36.05 -25.23
CA GLU A 182 -48.60 35.76 -24.08
C GLU A 182 -48.94 34.44 -23.37
N GLU A 183 -50.22 34.07 -23.25
CA GLU A 183 -50.63 32.80 -22.65
C GLU A 183 -50.28 31.61 -23.55
N ASP A 184 -50.47 31.73 -24.86
CA ASP A 184 -50.04 30.71 -25.82
C ASP A 184 -48.51 30.67 -25.99
N GLN A 185 -47.78 31.74 -25.66
CA GLN A 185 -46.32 31.67 -25.50
C GLN A 185 -45.94 30.89 -24.22
N LYS A 186 -46.52 31.21 -23.07
CA LYS A 186 -46.31 30.46 -21.80
C LYS A 186 -46.59 28.96 -21.96
N ARG A 187 -47.67 28.60 -22.65
CA ARG A 187 -48.03 27.20 -22.96
C ARG A 187 -46.97 26.51 -23.82
N ARG A 188 -46.44 27.17 -24.84
CA ARG A 188 -45.35 26.65 -25.69
C ARG A 188 -44.05 26.50 -24.91
N ASP A 189 -43.68 27.51 -24.12
CA ASP A 189 -42.46 27.49 -23.29
C ASP A 189 -42.51 26.39 -22.23
N LEU A 190 -43.66 26.19 -21.57
CA LEU A 190 -43.89 25.12 -20.60
C LEU A 190 -43.85 23.74 -21.26
N SER A 191 -44.48 23.58 -22.44
CA SER A 191 -44.45 22.33 -23.20
C SER A 191 -43.02 21.97 -23.64
N ALA A 192 -42.25 22.96 -24.10
CA ALA A 192 -40.84 22.77 -24.45
C ALA A 192 -39.98 22.41 -23.23
N GLN A 193 -40.25 22.99 -22.05
CA GLN A 193 -39.56 22.62 -20.81
C GLN A 193 -39.89 21.18 -20.37
N PHE A 194 -41.15 20.75 -20.47
CA PHE A 194 -41.52 19.35 -20.20
C PHE A 194 -40.85 18.38 -21.18
N GLN A 195 -40.95 18.65 -22.49
CA GLN A 195 -40.33 17.83 -23.53
C GLN A 195 -38.82 17.69 -23.32
N LYS A 196 -38.11 18.82 -23.11
CA LYS A 196 -36.69 18.82 -22.77
C LYS A 196 -36.38 18.05 -21.49
N THR A 197 -37.24 18.14 -20.46
CA THR A 197 -37.04 17.39 -19.21
C THR A 197 -37.17 15.88 -19.43
N ILE A 198 -38.11 15.45 -20.28
CA ILE A 198 -38.27 14.04 -20.68
C ILE A 198 -37.02 13.56 -21.45
N GLU A 199 -36.48 14.37 -22.36
CA GLU A 199 -35.24 14.07 -23.09
C GLU A 199 -34.01 14.01 -22.17
N GLU A 200 -33.90 14.92 -21.19
CA GLU A 200 -32.85 14.91 -20.16
C GLU A 200 -32.99 13.71 -19.19
N VAL A 201 -34.19 13.16 -19.00
CA VAL A 201 -34.40 11.94 -18.19
C VAL A 201 -34.07 10.69 -19.03
N GLY A 202 -34.54 10.63 -20.29
CA GLY A 202 -34.23 9.54 -21.22
C GLY A 202 -32.72 9.37 -21.42
N THR A 203 -32.02 10.45 -21.79
CA THR A 203 -30.56 10.43 -21.95
C THR A 203 -29.78 10.05 -20.69
N LYS A 204 -30.30 10.38 -19.48
CA LYS A 204 -29.71 9.91 -18.21
C LYS A 204 -29.97 8.42 -17.98
N MET A 205 -31.16 7.92 -18.29
CA MET A 205 -31.52 6.50 -18.17
C MET A 205 -30.73 5.63 -19.17
N ASP A 206 -30.63 6.07 -20.43
CA ASP A 206 -29.82 5.42 -21.46
C ASP A 206 -28.34 5.37 -21.06
N LYS A 207 -27.81 6.48 -20.52
CA LYS A 207 -26.44 6.51 -19.99
C LYS A 207 -26.28 5.57 -18.80
N GLN A 208 -27.20 5.55 -17.83
CA GLN A 208 -27.13 4.63 -16.69
C GLN A 208 -27.17 3.16 -17.15
N SER A 209 -27.96 2.84 -18.18
CA SER A 209 -27.97 1.51 -18.81
C SER A 209 -26.62 1.16 -19.45
N GLN A 210 -26.02 2.09 -20.19
CA GLN A 210 -24.68 1.92 -20.78
C GLN A 210 -23.58 1.76 -19.72
N ASP A 211 -23.56 2.63 -18.70
CA ASP A 211 -22.60 2.60 -17.59
C ASP A 211 -22.73 1.27 -16.81
N TYR A 212 -23.96 0.75 -16.62
CA TYR A 212 -24.21 -0.56 -16.00
C TYR A 212 -23.69 -1.72 -16.84
N VAL A 213 -23.96 -1.74 -18.16
CA VAL A 213 -23.44 -2.77 -19.08
C VAL A 213 -21.90 -2.73 -19.15
N LEU A 214 -21.29 -1.54 -19.14
CA LEU A 214 -19.85 -1.39 -19.06
C LEU A 214 -19.28 -1.94 -17.74
N SER A 215 -19.93 -1.64 -16.61
CA SER A 215 -19.53 -2.16 -15.29
C SER A 215 -19.62 -3.68 -15.19
N LEU A 216 -20.67 -4.30 -15.74
CA LEU A 216 -20.77 -5.77 -15.85
C LEU A 216 -19.62 -6.36 -16.69
N LYS A 217 -19.32 -5.76 -17.84
CA LYS A 217 -18.24 -6.21 -18.73
C LYS A 217 -16.85 -6.03 -18.10
N GLU A 218 -16.63 -4.97 -17.33
CA GLU A 218 -15.41 -4.79 -16.54
C GLU A 218 -15.31 -5.85 -15.43
N ASN A 219 -16.41 -6.11 -14.71
CA ASN A 219 -16.46 -7.14 -13.67
C ASN A 219 -16.11 -8.53 -14.22
N GLU A 220 -16.71 -8.95 -15.34
CA GLU A 220 -16.40 -10.20 -16.03
C GLU A 220 -14.92 -10.25 -16.50
N THR A 221 -14.40 -9.13 -17.03
CA THR A 221 -13.00 -9.01 -17.42
C THR A 221 -12.04 -9.17 -16.22
N LEU A 222 -12.38 -8.60 -15.06
CA LEU A 222 -11.62 -8.76 -13.82
C LEU A 222 -11.72 -10.18 -13.28
N HIS A 223 -12.91 -10.79 -13.32
CA HIS A 223 -13.14 -12.16 -12.88
C HIS A 223 -12.35 -13.18 -13.73
N GLN A 224 -12.29 -12.98 -15.05
CA GLN A 224 -11.48 -13.81 -15.94
C GLN A 224 -9.97 -13.60 -15.71
N LYS A 225 -9.50 -12.36 -15.46
CA LYS A 225 -8.10 -12.09 -15.09
C LYS A 225 -7.70 -12.80 -13.78
N LEU A 226 -8.54 -12.71 -12.75
CA LEU A 226 -8.35 -13.38 -11.47
C LEU A 226 -8.29 -14.91 -11.64
N LYS A 227 -9.21 -15.49 -12.43
CA LYS A 227 -9.19 -16.91 -12.79
C LYS A 227 -7.87 -17.32 -13.47
N THR A 228 -7.42 -16.60 -14.50
CA THR A 228 -6.15 -16.94 -15.18
C THR A 228 -4.93 -16.77 -14.27
N SER A 229 -4.97 -15.83 -13.32
CA SER A 229 -3.90 -15.66 -12.34
C SER A 229 -3.86 -16.84 -11.36
N LEU A 230 -5.02 -17.28 -10.86
CA LEU A 230 -5.14 -18.45 -9.98
C LEU A 230 -4.65 -19.73 -10.68
N GLU A 231 -5.05 -19.95 -11.93
CA GLU A 231 -4.60 -21.07 -12.76
C GLU A 231 -3.06 -21.08 -12.92
N GLN A 232 -2.45 -19.91 -13.14
CA GLN A 232 -0.98 -19.76 -13.18
C GLN A 232 -0.31 -20.03 -11.83
N TYR A 233 -0.88 -19.55 -10.71
CA TYR A 233 -0.36 -19.83 -9.37
C TYR A 233 -0.41 -21.33 -9.04
N THR A 234 -1.54 -22.02 -9.27
CA THR A 234 -1.66 -23.46 -9.06
C THR A 234 -0.75 -24.27 -9.98
N ALA A 235 -0.50 -23.82 -11.21
CA ALA A 235 0.48 -24.45 -12.10
C ALA A 235 1.92 -24.30 -11.58
N ARG A 236 2.28 -23.11 -11.08
CA ARG A 236 3.60 -22.81 -10.49
C ARG A 236 3.84 -23.55 -9.17
N GLU A 237 2.82 -23.67 -8.34
CA GLU A 237 2.84 -24.45 -7.09
C GLU A 237 3.09 -25.93 -7.38
N LYS A 238 2.33 -26.54 -8.31
CA LYS A 238 2.55 -27.92 -8.78
C LYS A 238 3.94 -28.14 -9.41
N TYR A 239 4.53 -27.10 -10.00
CA TYR A 239 5.90 -27.18 -10.52
C TYR A 239 6.94 -27.20 -9.40
N PHE A 240 6.82 -26.33 -8.39
CA PHE A 240 7.73 -26.34 -7.24
C PHE A 240 7.57 -27.58 -6.36
N GLN A 241 6.35 -28.08 -6.18
CA GLN A 241 6.09 -29.34 -5.47
C GLN A 241 6.87 -30.50 -6.10
N ARG A 242 6.85 -30.63 -7.42
CA ARG A 242 7.64 -31.64 -8.16
C ARG A 242 9.15 -31.41 -8.07
N GLN A 243 9.61 -30.17 -7.99
CA GLN A 243 11.04 -29.90 -7.75
C GLN A 243 11.46 -30.32 -6.35
N LEU A 244 10.61 -30.11 -5.33
CA LEU A 244 10.87 -30.55 -3.96
C LEU A 244 10.92 -32.08 -3.88
N GLU A 245 9.92 -32.77 -4.44
CA GLU A 245 9.89 -34.24 -4.55
C GLU A 245 11.15 -34.79 -5.25
N ALA A 246 11.61 -34.15 -6.33
CA ALA A 246 12.85 -34.55 -7.00
C ALA A 246 14.10 -34.33 -6.13
N LYS A 247 14.15 -33.26 -5.32
CA LYS A 247 15.27 -32.99 -4.40
C LYS A 247 15.26 -33.90 -3.18
N ASP A 248 14.10 -34.25 -2.64
CA ASP A 248 13.98 -35.24 -1.57
C ASP A 248 14.48 -36.62 -2.04
N LEU A 249 14.20 -37.00 -3.30
CA LEU A 249 14.73 -38.23 -3.91
C LEU A 249 16.26 -38.16 -4.15
N GLU A 250 16.80 -37.02 -4.57
CA GLU A 250 18.26 -36.81 -4.65
C GLU A 250 18.93 -36.96 -3.28
N VAL A 251 18.34 -36.38 -2.22
CA VAL A 251 18.84 -36.49 -0.83
C VAL A 251 18.78 -37.94 -0.35
N GLN A 252 17.66 -38.63 -0.52
CA GLN A 252 17.53 -40.06 -0.14
C GLN A 252 18.55 -40.95 -0.88
N LEU A 253 18.84 -40.66 -2.16
CA LEU A 253 19.87 -41.35 -2.93
C LEU A 253 21.29 -41.05 -2.42
N ALA A 254 21.56 -39.82 -1.96
CA ALA A 254 22.84 -39.46 -1.35
C ALA A 254 23.01 -40.13 0.04
N GLU A 255 21.97 -40.11 0.88
CA GLU A 255 22.01 -40.76 2.19
C GLU A 255 22.20 -42.27 2.10
N THR A 256 21.49 -42.95 1.18
CA THR A 256 21.61 -44.41 1.02
C THR A 256 23.00 -44.82 0.53
N LYS A 257 23.60 -44.06 -0.39
CA LYS A 257 25.02 -44.22 -0.79
C LYS A 257 25.96 -44.00 0.38
N LEU A 258 25.73 -42.97 1.21
CA LEU A 258 26.56 -42.69 2.38
C LEU A 258 26.46 -43.81 3.43
N ARG A 259 25.25 -44.29 3.74
CA ARG A 259 25.02 -45.44 4.64
C ARG A 259 25.78 -46.69 4.16
N HIS A 260 25.67 -47.01 2.86
CA HIS A 260 26.38 -48.15 2.28
C HIS A 260 27.91 -47.98 2.32
N GLN A 261 28.44 -46.78 2.05
CA GLN A 261 29.88 -46.52 2.16
C GLN A 261 30.38 -46.65 3.61
N ILE A 262 29.59 -46.20 4.60
CA ILE A 262 29.91 -46.36 6.02
C ILE A 262 29.93 -47.86 6.40
N GLU A 263 28.96 -48.65 5.91
CA GLU A 263 28.88 -50.09 6.14
C GLU A 263 30.11 -50.83 5.56
N LEU A 264 30.45 -50.57 4.30
CA LEU A 264 31.66 -51.11 3.67
C LEU A 264 32.93 -50.74 4.44
N THR A 265 33.08 -49.47 4.82
CA THR A 265 34.26 -48.97 5.55
C THR A 265 34.36 -49.61 6.95
N SER A 266 33.22 -49.87 7.61
CA SER A 266 33.17 -50.59 8.88
C SER A 266 33.61 -52.06 8.75
N LEU A 267 33.15 -52.73 7.69
CA LEU A 267 33.51 -54.12 7.38
C LEU A 267 35.01 -54.25 7.05
N GLU A 268 35.56 -53.30 6.30
CA GLU A 268 37.01 -53.20 6.06
C GLU A 268 37.80 -52.91 7.34
N ALA A 269 37.32 -52.02 8.22
CA ALA A 269 37.96 -51.71 9.49
C ALA A 269 38.03 -52.93 10.43
N GLU A 270 36.94 -53.68 10.58
CA GLU A 270 36.93 -54.93 11.37
C GLU A 270 37.83 -56.02 10.73
N LYS A 271 37.91 -56.09 9.40
CA LYS A 271 38.85 -56.98 8.70
C LYS A 271 40.31 -56.60 8.99
N VAL A 272 40.66 -55.30 8.90
CA VAL A 272 42.00 -54.79 9.19
C VAL A 272 42.38 -55.05 10.64
N LYS A 273 41.49 -54.74 11.59
CA LYS A 273 41.62 -55.04 13.02
C LYS A 273 41.87 -56.54 13.26
N GLY A 274 41.04 -57.41 12.68
CA GLY A 274 41.21 -58.87 12.77
C GLY A 274 42.52 -59.41 12.16
N THR A 275 43.10 -58.73 11.16
CA THR A 275 44.46 -59.05 10.67
C THR A 275 45.56 -58.49 11.56
N LEU A 276 45.38 -57.30 12.13
CA LEU A 276 46.33 -56.66 13.04
C LEU A 276 46.45 -57.43 14.36
N ASP A 277 45.35 -57.92 14.91
CA ASP A 277 45.37 -58.69 16.15
C ASP A 277 46.06 -60.05 15.97
N LYS A 278 45.84 -60.73 14.83
CA LYS A 278 46.63 -61.92 14.45
C LYS A 278 48.12 -61.63 14.27
N ALA A 279 48.47 -60.47 13.71
CA ALA A 279 49.87 -60.06 13.60
C ALA A 279 50.52 -59.83 14.99
N LYS A 280 49.79 -59.25 15.95
CA LYS A 280 50.23 -59.14 17.35
C LYS A 280 50.39 -60.53 18.00
N GLU A 281 49.45 -61.44 17.78
CA GLU A 281 49.54 -62.83 18.30
C GLU A 281 50.79 -63.55 17.78
N PHE A 282 51.07 -63.47 16.48
CA PHE A 282 52.28 -64.03 15.90
C PHE A 282 53.56 -63.36 16.44
N SER A 283 53.61 -62.04 16.54
CA SER A 283 54.79 -61.34 17.08
C SER A 283 55.04 -61.66 18.56
N ASN A 284 53.98 -61.71 19.38
CA ASN A 284 54.08 -62.15 20.78
C ASN A 284 54.60 -63.58 20.90
N ARG A 285 54.16 -64.48 20.00
CA ARG A 285 54.64 -65.87 19.94
C ARG A 285 56.09 -65.96 19.47
N GLU A 286 56.50 -65.14 18.52
CA GLU A 286 57.88 -65.03 18.04
C GLU A 286 58.82 -64.57 19.19
N VAL A 287 58.45 -63.53 19.92
CA VAL A 287 59.20 -63.08 21.12
C VAL A 287 59.31 -64.18 22.18
N GLN A 288 58.23 -64.94 22.43
CA GLN A 288 58.26 -66.09 23.35
C GLN A 288 59.19 -67.21 22.87
N LEU A 289 59.20 -67.52 21.57
CA LEU A 289 60.08 -68.54 20.98
C LEU A 289 61.55 -68.08 20.99
N GLN A 290 61.82 -66.81 20.73
CA GLN A 290 63.17 -66.24 20.85
C GLN A 290 63.67 -66.27 22.29
N ALA A 291 62.82 -65.97 23.28
CA ALA A 291 63.17 -66.10 24.69
C ALA A 291 63.48 -67.55 25.09
N GLN A 292 62.75 -68.54 24.56
CA GLN A 292 63.08 -69.96 24.74
C GLN A 292 64.41 -70.32 24.07
N LEU A 293 64.65 -69.88 22.84
CA LEU A 293 65.89 -70.13 22.10
C LEU A 293 67.11 -69.55 22.83
N ASN A 294 67.02 -68.32 23.33
CA ASN A 294 68.05 -67.70 24.17
C ASN A 294 68.32 -68.55 25.42
N SER A 295 67.27 -68.96 26.13
CA SER A 295 67.40 -69.83 27.32
C SER A 295 67.93 -71.24 27.01
N TYR A 296 67.79 -71.73 25.77
CA TYR A 296 68.47 -72.95 25.33
C TYR A 296 69.94 -72.70 24.99
N SER A 297 70.28 -71.54 24.40
CA SER A 297 71.68 -71.12 24.20
C SER A 297 72.43 -71.03 25.53
N GLU A 298 71.89 -70.29 26.51
CA GLU A 298 72.48 -70.14 27.85
C GLU A 298 72.75 -71.50 28.52
N LYS A 299 71.83 -72.46 28.38
CA LYS A 299 72.01 -73.83 28.88
C LYS A 299 73.09 -74.59 28.11
N PHE A 300 73.18 -74.37 26.80
CA PHE A 300 74.22 -74.97 25.96
C PHE A 300 75.60 -74.41 26.29
N ASP A 301 75.71 -73.10 26.52
CA ASP A 301 76.92 -72.42 26.97
C ASP A 301 77.39 -72.97 28.33
N VAL A 302 76.47 -73.16 29.30
CA VAL A 302 76.78 -73.79 30.60
C VAL A 302 77.22 -75.25 30.44
N VAL A 303 76.60 -76.03 29.54
CA VAL A 303 77.02 -77.41 29.23
C VAL A 303 78.39 -77.42 28.57
N GLN A 304 78.67 -76.52 27.63
CA GLN A 304 79.95 -76.39 26.94
C GLN A 304 81.06 -75.94 27.90
N GLU A 305 80.78 -75.02 28.82
CA GLU A 305 81.71 -74.59 29.86
C GLU A 305 81.99 -75.74 30.84
N THR A 306 80.96 -76.48 31.25
CA THR A 306 81.09 -77.67 32.10
C THR A 306 81.90 -78.78 31.42
N LEU A 307 81.67 -79.04 30.13
CA LEU A 307 82.44 -79.99 29.32
C LEU A 307 83.89 -79.52 29.15
N THR A 308 84.13 -78.22 28.99
CA THR A 308 85.48 -77.65 28.90
C THR A 308 86.23 -77.81 30.23
N LYS A 309 85.58 -77.49 31.36
CA LYS A 309 86.12 -77.74 32.72
C LYS A 309 86.38 -79.23 32.96
N SER A 310 85.51 -80.11 32.48
CA SER A 310 85.67 -81.57 32.56
C SER A 310 86.85 -82.06 31.72
N ASN A 311 87.03 -81.58 30.49
CA ASN A 311 88.18 -81.91 29.64
C ASN A 311 89.49 -81.37 30.22
N GLN A 312 89.48 -80.18 30.85
CA GLN A 312 90.62 -79.67 31.61
C GLN A 312 90.95 -80.57 32.80
N MET A 313 89.96 -80.99 33.59
CA MET A 313 90.12 -81.94 34.70
C MET A 313 90.65 -83.31 34.23
N PHE A 314 90.18 -83.85 33.10
CA PHE A 314 90.74 -85.08 32.54
C PHE A 314 92.20 -84.89 32.05
N THR A 315 92.54 -83.72 31.52
CA THR A 315 93.90 -83.40 31.11
C THR A 315 94.84 -83.28 32.31
N THR A 316 94.42 -82.56 33.37
CA THR A 316 95.22 -82.47 34.60
C THR A 316 95.36 -83.85 35.25
N PHE A 317 94.28 -84.63 35.42
CA PHE A 317 94.38 -86.00 35.94
C PHE A 317 95.31 -86.90 35.13
N ARG A 318 95.28 -86.82 33.78
CA ARG A 318 96.22 -87.56 32.92
C ARG A 318 97.67 -87.13 33.20
N ASP A 319 97.93 -85.84 33.31
CA ASP A 319 99.27 -85.29 33.52
C ASP A 319 99.76 -85.57 34.96
N GLU A 320 98.86 -85.65 35.93
CA GLU A 320 99.15 -86.13 37.29
C GLU A 320 99.43 -87.63 37.31
N MET A 321 98.66 -88.45 36.57
CA MET A 321 98.94 -89.88 36.42
C MET A 321 100.28 -90.13 35.70
N GLU A 322 100.64 -89.32 34.71
CA GLU A 322 101.96 -89.42 34.06
C GLU A 322 103.09 -88.99 35.01
N ARG A 323 102.87 -87.94 35.83
CA ARG A 323 103.81 -87.50 36.89
C ARG A 323 103.98 -88.57 37.98
N MET A 324 102.88 -89.20 38.40
CA MET A 324 102.88 -90.36 39.30
C MET A 324 103.64 -91.54 38.67
N ALA A 325 103.35 -91.93 37.43
CA ALA A 325 104.04 -93.02 36.75
C ALA A 325 105.55 -92.74 36.54
N LYS A 326 105.94 -91.48 36.31
CA LYS A 326 107.34 -91.03 36.31
C LYS A 326 107.97 -91.18 37.71
N SER A 327 107.26 -90.76 38.76
CA SER A 327 107.70 -90.92 40.16
C SER A 327 107.85 -92.40 40.55
N THR A 328 106.87 -93.25 40.25
CA THR A 328 106.94 -94.71 40.44
C THR A 328 108.17 -95.29 39.73
N LYS A 329 108.43 -94.91 38.47
CA LYS A 329 109.63 -95.36 37.73
C LYS A 329 110.95 -94.86 38.31
N MET A 330 110.97 -93.73 39.03
CA MET A 330 112.15 -93.29 39.78
C MET A 330 112.32 -94.12 41.06
N LEU A 331 111.25 -94.31 41.84
CA LEU A 331 111.23 -95.15 43.04
C LEU A 331 111.59 -96.62 42.73
N GLU A 332 111.15 -97.16 41.60
CA GLU A 332 111.55 -98.48 41.08
C GLU A 332 113.05 -98.55 40.78
N LYS A 333 113.61 -97.52 40.14
CA LYS A 333 115.06 -97.42 39.89
C LYS A 333 115.86 -97.29 41.18
N GLU A 334 115.39 -96.51 42.14
CA GLU A 334 116.00 -96.38 43.46
C GLU A 334 115.92 -97.69 44.26
N ASN A 335 114.78 -98.39 44.22
CA ASN A 335 114.61 -99.71 44.84
C ASN A 335 115.54 -100.75 44.19
N LEU A 336 115.68 -100.73 42.86
CA LEU A 336 116.63 -101.57 42.12
C LEU A 336 118.08 -101.21 42.44
N ALA A 337 118.40 -99.92 42.59
CA ALA A 337 119.73 -99.45 42.98
C ALA A 337 120.05 -99.85 44.43
N LEU A 338 119.09 -99.77 45.35
CA LEU A 338 119.23 -100.26 46.73
C LEU A 338 119.41 -101.78 46.76
N LYS A 339 118.64 -102.55 45.98
CA LYS A 339 118.85 -104.01 45.83
C LYS A 339 120.24 -104.34 45.28
N LYS A 340 120.72 -103.60 44.26
CA LYS A 340 122.11 -103.73 43.78
C LYS A 340 123.13 -103.36 44.85
N LYS A 341 122.86 -102.34 45.67
CA LYS A 341 123.76 -101.88 46.75
C LYS A 341 123.82 -102.91 47.89
N CYS A 342 122.71 -103.52 48.26
CA CYS A 342 122.66 -104.67 49.17
C CYS A 342 123.46 -105.85 48.59
N ALA A 343 123.14 -106.30 47.37
CA ALA A 343 123.86 -107.41 46.74
C ALA A 343 125.37 -107.17 46.60
N ALA A 344 125.81 -105.92 46.36
CA ALA A 344 127.21 -105.54 46.37
C ALA A 344 127.83 -105.57 47.78
N TYR A 345 127.07 -105.20 48.82
CA TYR A 345 127.48 -105.31 50.23
C TYR A 345 127.58 -106.78 50.65
N ASP A 346 126.62 -107.62 50.28
CA ASP A 346 126.62 -109.07 50.51
C ASP A 346 127.81 -109.73 49.80
N THR A 347 128.06 -109.37 48.54
CA THR A 347 129.23 -109.85 47.77
C THR A 347 130.55 -109.39 48.42
N GLY A 348 130.63 -108.14 48.90
CA GLY A 348 131.78 -107.61 49.62
C GLY A 348 132.02 -108.31 50.97
N ALA A 349 130.95 -108.63 51.70
CA ALA A 349 131.02 -109.41 52.93
C ALA A 349 131.51 -110.85 52.67
N ILE A 350 130.99 -111.51 51.63
CA ILE A 350 131.45 -112.84 51.19
C ILE A 350 132.94 -112.80 50.80
N ALA A 351 133.37 -111.80 50.02
CA ALA A 351 134.77 -111.64 49.64
C ALA A 351 135.69 -111.38 50.85
N SER A 352 135.23 -110.61 51.84
CA SER A 352 135.96 -110.37 53.10
C SER A 352 136.13 -111.67 53.91
N ILE A 353 135.06 -112.47 54.03
CA ILE A 353 135.09 -113.79 54.68
C ILE A 353 136.05 -114.74 53.95
N GLN A 354 136.00 -114.77 52.61
CA GLN A 354 136.92 -115.59 51.80
C GLN A 354 138.40 -115.14 51.97
N GLY A 355 138.66 -113.83 52.07
CA GLY A 355 139.98 -113.30 52.37
C GLY A 355 140.50 -113.71 53.76
N GLN A 356 139.64 -113.72 54.78
CA GLN A 356 139.99 -114.22 56.12
C GLN A 356 140.31 -115.72 56.10
N VAL A 357 139.53 -116.54 55.37
CA VAL A 357 139.80 -117.98 55.20
C VAL A 357 141.14 -118.24 54.50
N ALA A 358 141.44 -117.51 53.42
CA ALA A 358 142.72 -117.65 52.72
C ALA A 358 143.93 -117.29 53.60
N SER A 359 143.83 -116.22 54.38
CA SER A 359 144.86 -115.80 55.35
C SER A 359 145.08 -116.85 56.47
N ALA A 360 143.99 -117.47 56.95
CA ALA A 360 144.08 -118.56 57.93
C ALA A 360 144.79 -119.81 57.36
N GLU A 361 144.53 -120.18 56.10
CA GLU A 361 145.25 -121.26 55.43
C GLU A 361 146.75 -120.97 55.26
N GLU A 362 147.12 -119.75 54.88
CA GLU A 362 148.53 -119.37 54.70
C GLU A 362 149.28 -119.35 56.03
N THR A 363 148.62 -118.88 57.09
CA THR A 363 149.12 -118.96 58.48
C THR A 363 149.37 -120.42 58.90
N LEU A 364 148.47 -121.35 58.55
CA LEU A 364 148.65 -122.79 58.77
C LEU A 364 149.86 -123.36 58.01
N LYS A 365 150.01 -123.01 56.73
CA LYS A 365 151.12 -123.46 55.86
C LYS A 365 152.49 -122.94 56.37
N LEU A 366 152.53 -121.75 56.99
CA LEU A 366 153.72 -121.22 57.65
C LEU A 366 154.01 -121.93 58.99
N HIS A 367 152.98 -122.21 59.80
CA HIS A 367 153.11 -122.98 61.05
C HIS A 367 153.63 -124.41 60.83
N GLU A 368 153.24 -125.06 59.74
CA GLU A 368 153.80 -126.36 59.36
C GLU A 368 155.28 -126.29 58.95
N LYS A 369 155.70 -125.23 58.25
CA LYS A 369 157.12 -124.99 57.90
C LYS A 369 157.95 -124.79 59.16
N ILE A 370 157.46 -124.02 60.14
CA ILE A 370 158.09 -123.87 61.46
C ILE A 370 158.21 -125.25 62.14
N LYS A 371 157.13 -126.03 62.22
CA LYS A 371 157.15 -127.41 62.77
C LYS A 371 158.03 -128.41 62.02
N LYS A 372 158.50 -128.11 60.81
CA LYS A 372 159.54 -128.89 60.11
C LYS A 372 160.94 -128.40 60.47
N LEU A 373 161.17 -127.09 60.51
CA LEU A 373 162.45 -126.48 60.89
C LEU A 373 162.80 -126.75 62.37
N GLU A 374 161.84 -126.67 63.29
CA GLU A 374 162.06 -127.02 64.70
C GLU A 374 162.48 -128.48 64.91
N ARG A 375 161.95 -129.40 64.09
CA ARG A 375 162.38 -130.81 64.10
C ARG A 375 163.82 -130.97 63.60
N LEU A 376 164.19 -130.22 62.56
CA LEU A 376 165.57 -130.22 62.05
C LEU A 376 166.56 -129.65 63.07
N CYS A 377 166.20 -128.53 63.73
CA CYS A 377 167.00 -127.93 64.80
C CYS A 377 167.17 -128.88 66.01
N ARG A 378 166.14 -129.66 66.38
CA ARG A 378 166.27 -130.67 67.44
C ARG A 378 167.13 -131.86 67.04
N HIS A 379 167.15 -132.25 65.76
CA HIS A 379 168.00 -133.34 65.27
C HIS A 379 169.48 -132.97 65.36
N PHE A 380 169.88 -131.82 64.78
CA PHE A 380 171.27 -131.34 64.84
C PHE A 380 171.73 -130.92 66.25
N GLN A 381 170.82 -130.56 67.16
CA GLN A 381 171.15 -130.34 68.58
C GLN A 381 171.33 -131.65 69.37
N ALA A 382 170.74 -132.77 68.94
CA ALA A 382 171.00 -134.08 69.54
C ALA A 382 172.38 -134.61 69.11
N GLU A 383 172.69 -134.52 67.82
CA GLU A 383 173.93 -135.04 67.22
C GLU A 383 175.18 -134.35 67.81
N ARG A 384 175.17 -133.02 67.97
CA ARG A 384 176.24 -132.24 68.63
C ARG A 384 176.36 -132.43 70.16
N LYS A 385 175.56 -133.31 70.77
CA LYS A 385 175.59 -133.56 72.23
C LYS A 385 176.19 -134.91 72.64
N SER A 386 176.42 -135.85 71.71
CA SER A 386 176.86 -137.21 72.07
C SER A 386 178.37 -137.48 71.93
N ILE A 387 179.13 -136.68 71.19
CA ILE A 387 180.58 -136.87 71.00
C ILE A 387 181.26 -135.50 70.84
N ARG A 388 182.18 -135.01 71.69
CA ARG A 388 182.36 -135.16 73.14
C ARG A 388 182.76 -136.52 73.76
N GLN A 389 183.31 -137.40 72.94
CA GLN A 389 184.50 -138.15 73.34
C GLN A 389 185.56 -137.76 72.29
N ASP A 390 186.73 -137.35 72.77
CA ASP A 390 187.75 -136.55 72.06
C ASP A 390 187.30 -135.13 71.62
N GLN A 391 188.27 -134.22 71.66
CA GLN A 391 188.23 -132.76 71.46
C GLN A 391 189.53 -132.36 70.69
N PRO A 392 189.77 -131.10 70.26
CA PRO A 392 189.01 -129.83 70.42
C PRO A 392 188.71 -129.16 69.03
N ASP A 393 188.33 -127.88 68.83
CA ASP A 393 188.28 -126.69 69.71
C ASP A 393 187.31 -125.57 69.21
N GLN A 394 186.90 -124.65 70.12
CA GLN A 394 186.45 -123.21 69.94
C GLN A 394 185.40 -122.79 68.85
N ILE A 395 184.58 -121.70 68.95
CA ILE A 395 184.05 -120.81 70.02
C ILE A 395 182.79 -120.02 69.50
N ALA A 396 181.87 -119.59 70.40
CA ALA A 396 180.79 -118.52 70.40
C ALA A 396 180.17 -117.90 69.08
N ALA A 397 179.20 -116.96 69.01
CA ALA A 397 178.32 -116.15 69.91
C ALA A 397 177.07 -115.63 69.09
N VAL A 398 176.22 -114.63 69.45
CA VAL A 398 175.29 -114.39 70.60
C VAL A 398 174.29 -113.23 70.25
N ALA A 399 173.02 -113.28 70.71
CA ALA A 399 171.98 -112.19 70.80
C ALA A 399 171.41 -111.55 69.49
N THR A 400 170.29 -110.80 69.37
CA THR A 400 168.96 -110.56 70.05
C THR A 400 168.01 -109.88 68.99
N ARG A 401 166.91 -109.08 69.14
CA ARG A 401 166.12 -108.43 70.23
C ARG A 401 164.76 -107.87 69.70
N GLU A 402 163.64 -107.95 70.48
CA GLU A 402 162.44 -107.04 70.51
C GLU A 402 161.61 -106.77 69.20
N SER A 403 160.37 -106.22 69.16
CA SER A 403 159.32 -105.87 70.17
C SER A 403 157.92 -105.71 69.52
N SER A 404 156.87 -105.70 70.35
CA SER A 404 155.47 -105.21 70.12
C SER A 404 154.71 -105.66 68.86
#